data_AF-A0A6A5QUL4-F1
#
_entry.id   AF-A0A6A5QUL4-F1
#
_cell.length_a   1.000
_cell.length_b   1.000
_cell.length_c   1.000
_cell.angle_alpha   90.00
_cell.angle_beta   90.00
_cell.angle_gamma   90.00
#
_symmetry.space_group_name_H-M   'P 1'
#
loop_
_entity.id
_entity.type
_entity.pdbx_description
1 polymer ?
#
loop_
_entity_poly.entity_id
_entity_poly.type
_entity_poly.pdbx_seq_one_letter_code
_entity_poly.pdbx_strand_id
1 'polypeptide(L)'
;MGTMASHTSTDAHAALSQAEHPTPAPSNSKRKEARARHRRKKAAQSAAEAGNKSDDAVEKATQIATEAGNKSDDAVEKATQIATEAGNKSDDTVEKTGVSEAEHAKSTSSVCDQSCENLYVTIRQQRQALFQGPKITLHAGSTAIGDMYKRVAMAASPVLHKYFVEHAERLEYSFQGDIAPGAVWYLLDTWMGDIRDVFEVYAVPGQDSFIKNVSLLRAARMLGMEQYVRHILEVHVKYLKNKLPTYEQIVIVESNATSDKDPLWTSMVNHLCHDRYKQMMPDAEDFGAFLEGHPRLKAAMASADAYFSGVAKKKWA
;
A
#
# COMPACT_ATOMS: atom_id res chain seq x y z
N MET A 1 59.52 55.22 -16.58
CA MET A 1 59.57 56.48 -15.80
C MET A 1 58.30 57.26 -16.08
N GLY A 2 57.64 57.81 -15.06
CA GLY A 2 56.38 58.56 -15.15
C GLY A 2 55.97 58.98 -13.74
N THR A 3 55.51 60.22 -13.56
CA THR A 3 55.59 60.94 -12.27
C THR A 3 54.27 61.58 -11.84
N MET A 4 53.95 61.47 -10.54
CA MET A 4 53.10 62.40 -9.74
C MET A 4 51.59 62.45 -10.14
N ALA A 5 50.61 62.81 -9.30
CA ALA A 5 50.45 62.98 -7.84
C ALA A 5 48.93 62.74 -7.52
N SER A 6 48.23 63.15 -6.44
CA SER A 6 48.48 64.06 -5.29
C SER A 6 47.56 63.70 -4.08
N HIS A 7 47.30 64.64 -3.17
CA HIS A 7 46.45 64.50 -1.97
C HIS A 7 45.08 65.17 -2.09
N THR A 8 44.07 64.59 -1.43
CA THR A 8 43.11 65.21 -0.47
C THR A 8 42.55 64.08 0.42
N SER A 9 42.37 64.14 1.74
CA SER A 9 42.41 65.20 2.77
C SER A 9 41.22 66.16 2.82
N THR A 10 40.21 65.80 3.63
CA THR A 10 39.17 66.72 4.14
C THR A 10 38.72 66.27 5.53
N ASP A 11 38.37 67.24 6.37
CA ASP A 11 38.28 67.07 7.83
C ASP A 11 36.87 66.83 8.39
N ALA A 12 36.86 66.55 9.70
CA ALA A 12 35.73 66.30 10.59
C ALA A 12 34.46 67.13 10.40
N HIS A 13 33.32 66.54 10.82
CA HIS A 13 32.31 67.29 11.56
C HIS A 13 31.78 66.46 12.74
N ALA A 14 31.96 66.96 13.96
CA ALA A 14 31.39 66.39 15.17
C ALA A 14 30.01 67.02 15.46
N ALA A 15 29.05 66.22 15.88
CA ALA A 15 27.74 66.67 16.34
C ALA A 15 27.37 65.95 17.64
N LEU A 16 27.39 66.68 18.76
CA LEU A 16 26.78 66.21 20.01
C LEU A 16 25.26 66.22 19.85
N SER A 17 24.64 65.06 20.01
CA SER A 17 23.19 64.96 20.26
C SER A 17 22.96 64.44 21.66
N GLN A 18 21.94 64.98 22.34
CA GLN A 18 21.67 64.68 23.75
C GLN A 18 20.98 63.31 23.86
N ALA A 19 21.51 62.44 24.72
CA ALA A 19 20.96 61.10 24.92
C ALA A 19 19.80 61.14 25.93
N GLU A 20 18.57 61.00 25.45
CA GLU A 20 17.42 60.70 26.31
C GLU A 20 17.62 59.34 27.00
N HIS A 21 17.39 59.27 28.32
CA HIS A 21 17.56 58.02 29.06
C HIS A 21 16.49 56.99 28.65
N PRO A 22 16.86 55.83 28.08
CA PRO A 22 15.88 54.84 27.64
C PRO A 22 15.22 54.17 28.84
N THR A 23 13.89 54.27 28.93
CA THR A 23 13.06 53.60 29.95
C THR A 23 13.39 52.09 29.98
N PRO A 24 13.71 51.50 31.14
CA PRO A 24 14.27 50.16 31.20
C PRO A 24 13.31 49.12 30.62
N ALA A 25 13.77 48.42 29.58
CA ALA A 25 12.95 47.48 28.81
C ALA A 25 12.38 46.36 29.73
N PRO A 26 11.08 46.04 29.64
CA PRO A 26 10.44 45.09 30.54
C PRO A 26 11.09 43.71 30.43
N SER A 27 11.63 43.23 31.55
CA SER A 27 12.58 42.12 31.56
C SER A 27 12.05 40.85 30.87
N ASN A 28 12.95 40.15 30.17
CA ASN A 28 12.62 38.98 29.35
C ASN A 28 11.90 37.86 30.13
N SER A 29 12.00 37.83 31.45
CA SER A 29 11.21 36.94 32.32
C SER A 29 9.70 37.16 32.16
N LYS A 30 9.21 38.41 32.29
CA LYS A 30 7.76 38.73 32.17
C LYS A 30 7.22 38.39 30.78
N ARG A 31 8.02 38.60 29.72
CA ARG A 31 7.69 38.23 28.33
C ARG A 31 7.64 36.71 28.11
N LYS A 32 8.53 35.92 28.74
CA LYS A 32 8.48 34.45 28.72
C LYS A 32 7.25 33.92 29.46
N GLU A 33 6.94 34.46 30.63
CA GLU A 33 5.82 33.98 31.45
C GLU A 33 4.46 34.26 30.79
N ALA A 34 4.26 35.45 30.21
CA ALA A 34 3.04 35.78 29.47
C ALA A 34 2.81 34.82 28.28
N ARG A 35 3.87 34.48 27.53
CA ARG A 35 3.81 33.49 26.43
C ARG A 35 3.48 32.09 26.95
N ALA A 36 4.01 31.69 28.11
CA ALA A 36 3.70 30.40 28.73
C ALA A 36 2.23 30.33 29.20
N ARG A 37 1.71 31.37 29.87
CA ARG A 37 0.31 31.46 30.29
C ARG A 37 -0.66 31.40 29.09
N HIS A 38 -0.35 32.10 27.98
CA HIS A 38 -1.17 32.05 26.77
C HIS A 38 -1.16 30.65 26.11
N ARG A 39 0.02 30.00 25.98
CA ARG A 39 0.11 28.62 25.47
C ARG A 39 -0.69 27.63 26.30
N ARG A 40 -0.64 27.72 27.65
CA ARG A 40 -1.45 26.88 28.54
C ARG A 40 -2.96 27.08 28.32
N LYS A 41 -3.43 28.33 28.22
CA LYS A 41 -4.85 28.61 27.90
C LYS A 41 -5.28 28.02 26.56
N LYS A 42 -4.48 28.19 25.49
CA LYS A 42 -4.81 27.65 24.16
C LYS A 42 -4.85 26.11 24.16
N ALA A 43 -3.90 25.45 24.84
CA ALA A 43 -3.88 23.99 24.96
C ALA A 43 -5.12 23.46 25.71
N ALA A 44 -5.53 24.10 26.81
CA ALA A 44 -6.73 23.72 27.55
C ALA A 44 -8.02 23.90 26.71
N GLN A 45 -8.13 24.99 25.95
CA GLN A 45 -9.26 25.20 25.03
C GLN A 45 -9.32 24.12 23.94
N SER A 46 -8.19 23.82 23.28
CA SER A 46 -8.16 22.77 22.24
C SER A 46 -8.41 21.35 22.78
N ALA A 47 -8.15 21.09 24.07
CA ALA A 47 -8.53 19.84 24.73
C ALA A 47 -10.05 19.74 24.96
N ALA A 48 -10.69 20.83 25.42
CA ALA A 48 -12.15 20.88 25.56
C ALA A 48 -12.87 20.76 24.19
N GLU A 49 -12.38 21.44 23.17
CA GLU A 49 -12.88 21.34 21.79
C GLU A 49 -12.65 19.95 21.15
N ALA A 50 -11.82 19.10 21.74
CA ALA A 50 -11.63 17.71 21.32
C ALA A 50 -12.61 16.76 22.04
N GLY A 51 -12.88 16.97 23.34
CA GLY A 51 -13.85 16.18 24.10
C GLY A 51 -15.27 16.28 23.54
N ASN A 52 -15.77 17.49 23.30
CA ASN A 52 -17.10 17.66 22.71
C ASN A 52 -17.25 16.99 21.33
N LYS A 53 -16.14 16.71 20.61
CA LYS A 53 -16.15 16.03 19.31
C LYS A 53 -16.04 14.51 19.41
N SER A 54 -15.62 13.93 20.54
CA SER A 54 -15.77 12.48 20.76
C SER A 54 -17.23 12.13 21.01
N ASP A 55 -17.94 12.96 21.76
CA ASP A 55 -19.29 12.64 22.24
C ASP A 55 -20.30 12.69 21.09
N ASP A 56 -20.26 13.75 20.26
CA ASP A 56 -20.94 13.88 18.96
C ASP A 56 -20.71 12.67 18.02
N ALA A 57 -19.54 12.02 18.11
CA ALA A 57 -19.16 10.89 17.26
C ALA A 57 -19.66 9.55 17.81
N VAL A 58 -19.68 9.39 19.14
CA VAL A 58 -20.23 8.20 19.83
C VAL A 58 -21.74 8.13 19.65
N GLU A 59 -22.46 9.25 19.76
CA GLU A 59 -23.91 9.28 19.52
C GLU A 59 -24.26 8.86 18.09
N LYS A 60 -23.56 9.42 17.08
CA LYS A 60 -23.74 9.04 15.67
C LYS A 60 -23.39 7.58 15.38
N ALA A 61 -22.31 7.06 15.97
CA ALA A 61 -21.96 5.64 15.84
C ALA A 61 -23.05 4.73 16.43
N THR A 62 -23.64 5.14 17.56
CA THR A 62 -24.73 4.40 18.22
C THR A 62 -26.01 4.41 17.36
N GLN A 63 -26.38 5.57 16.80
CA GLN A 63 -27.52 5.68 15.90
C GLN A 63 -27.37 4.81 14.63
N ILE A 64 -26.18 4.82 14.01
CA ILE A 64 -25.88 3.99 12.84
C ILE A 64 -25.95 2.49 13.18
N ALA A 65 -25.49 2.08 14.35
CA ALA A 65 -25.58 0.69 14.81
C ALA A 65 -27.04 0.24 15.01
N THR A 66 -27.89 1.06 15.63
CA THR A 66 -29.33 0.78 15.78
C THR A 66 -30.03 0.69 14.42
N GLU A 67 -29.73 1.60 13.49
CA GLU A 67 -30.27 1.55 12.13
C GLU A 67 -29.81 0.32 11.32
N ALA A 68 -28.62 -0.22 11.60
CA ALA A 68 -28.12 -1.41 10.94
C ALA A 68 -28.83 -2.69 11.44
N GLY A 69 -29.05 -2.82 12.76
CA GLY A 69 -29.75 -3.96 13.35
C GLY A 69 -31.20 -4.10 12.85
N ASN A 70 -31.97 -3.00 12.87
CA ASN A 70 -33.35 -3.03 12.40
C ASN A 70 -33.46 -3.44 10.91
N LYS A 71 -32.44 -3.12 10.09
CA LYS A 71 -32.39 -3.49 8.66
C LYS A 71 -31.95 -4.95 8.43
N SER A 72 -31.33 -5.62 9.41
CA SER A 72 -31.07 -7.06 9.31
C SER A 72 -32.30 -7.92 9.63
N ASP A 73 -33.14 -7.50 10.57
CA ASP A 73 -34.34 -8.25 10.95
C ASP A 73 -35.37 -8.31 9.79
N ASP A 74 -35.62 -7.16 9.14
CA ASP A 74 -36.40 -7.03 7.89
C ASP A 74 -35.90 -7.96 6.76
N ALA A 75 -34.61 -8.26 6.73
CA ALA A 75 -33.99 -9.12 5.71
C ALA A 75 -34.12 -10.61 6.05
N VAL A 76 -34.04 -10.98 7.34
CA VAL A 76 -34.23 -12.35 7.83
C VAL A 76 -35.68 -12.81 7.64
N GLU A 77 -36.66 -11.95 7.89
CA GLU A 77 -38.08 -12.28 7.67
C GLU A 77 -38.36 -12.58 6.19
N LYS A 78 -37.87 -11.74 5.27
CA LYS A 78 -37.98 -11.98 3.81
C LYS A 78 -37.26 -13.24 3.35
N ALA A 79 -36.06 -13.51 3.86
CA ALA A 79 -35.33 -14.74 3.52
C ALA A 79 -36.10 -16.00 3.96
N THR A 80 -36.73 -15.96 5.14
CA THR A 80 -37.56 -17.05 5.67
C THR A 80 -38.81 -17.27 4.82
N GLN A 81 -39.45 -16.20 4.35
CA GLN A 81 -40.62 -16.28 3.48
C GLN A 81 -40.29 -16.94 2.13
N ILE A 82 -39.20 -16.53 1.47
CA ILE A 82 -38.71 -17.13 0.21
C ILE A 82 -38.36 -18.61 0.37
N ALA A 83 -37.70 -18.99 1.47
CA ALA A 83 -37.37 -20.38 1.76
C ALA A 83 -38.62 -21.28 1.92
N THR A 84 -39.72 -20.71 2.44
CA THR A 84 -40.99 -21.43 2.63
C THR A 84 -41.70 -21.69 1.29
N GLU A 85 -41.67 -20.74 0.35
CA GLU A 85 -42.28 -20.90 -0.97
C GLU A 85 -41.53 -21.89 -1.88
N ALA A 86 -40.22 -22.01 -1.73
CA ALA A 86 -39.38 -22.91 -2.51
C ALA A 86 -39.65 -24.42 -2.25
N GLY A 87 -40.15 -24.77 -1.06
CA GLY A 87 -40.29 -26.17 -0.63
C GLY A 87 -41.39 -27.00 -1.30
N ASN A 88 -42.28 -26.37 -2.09
CA ASN A 88 -43.52 -26.99 -2.58
C ASN A 88 -43.50 -27.39 -4.08
N LYS A 89 -42.33 -27.49 -4.73
CA LYS A 89 -42.21 -27.85 -6.16
C LYS A 89 -41.01 -28.74 -6.51
N SER A 90 -41.04 -30.01 -6.12
CA SER A 90 -40.22 -31.06 -6.75
C SER A 90 -40.74 -32.46 -6.41
N ASP A 91 -41.68 -32.97 -7.22
CA ASP A 91 -42.03 -34.39 -7.32
C ASP A 91 -42.27 -34.71 -8.81
N ASP A 92 -42.06 -35.97 -9.22
CA ASP A 92 -41.83 -36.46 -10.60
C ASP A 92 -40.68 -35.72 -11.34
N THR A 93 -39.66 -36.38 -11.86
CA THR A 93 -39.74 -37.54 -12.75
C THR A 93 -38.46 -38.39 -12.65
N VAL A 94 -38.58 -39.72 -12.66
CA VAL A 94 -37.43 -40.65 -12.69
C VAL A 94 -37.33 -41.34 -14.05
N GLU A 95 -36.32 -40.99 -14.86
CA GLU A 95 -35.88 -41.81 -15.99
C GLU A 95 -34.48 -42.40 -15.77
N LYS A 96 -34.26 -43.58 -16.36
CA LYS A 96 -33.19 -44.51 -15.97
C LYS A 96 -32.44 -45.04 -17.19
N THR A 97 -31.60 -44.19 -17.78
CA THR A 97 -30.72 -44.54 -18.92
C THR A 97 -29.34 -44.95 -18.44
N GLY A 98 -29.09 -46.27 -18.39
CA GLY A 98 -27.74 -46.81 -18.20
C GLY A 98 -26.98 -46.85 -19.52
N VAL A 99 -25.81 -46.22 -19.57
CA VAL A 99 -24.83 -46.37 -20.66
C VAL A 99 -23.51 -46.84 -20.04
N SER A 100 -22.92 -47.88 -20.61
CA SER A 100 -21.65 -48.46 -20.16
C SER A 100 -20.49 -47.76 -20.85
N GLU A 101 -19.70 -46.98 -20.11
CA GLU A 101 -18.49 -46.35 -20.63
C GLU A 101 -17.30 -46.69 -19.72
N ALA A 102 -16.49 -47.66 -20.14
CA ALA A 102 -15.43 -48.28 -19.35
C ALA A 102 -14.05 -48.02 -19.97
N GLU A 103 -13.77 -46.77 -20.32
CA GLU A 103 -12.46 -46.35 -20.84
C GLU A 103 -11.79 -45.27 -19.97
N HIS A 104 -10.49 -45.46 -19.75
CA HIS A 104 -9.57 -44.47 -19.19
C HIS A 104 -10.03 -43.74 -17.93
N ALA A 105 -10.04 -44.47 -16.81
CA ALA A 105 -9.80 -43.90 -15.48
C ALA A 105 -8.37 -43.33 -15.39
N LYS A 106 -8.12 -42.27 -16.17
CA LYS A 106 -6.91 -41.46 -16.13
C LYS A 106 -6.84 -40.86 -14.72
N SER A 107 -5.87 -41.31 -13.92
CA SER A 107 -5.73 -40.91 -12.52
C SER A 107 -5.47 -39.40 -12.44
N THR A 108 -6.53 -38.60 -12.30
CA THR A 108 -6.40 -37.17 -12.02
C THR A 108 -5.84 -37.06 -10.61
N SER A 109 -4.75 -36.33 -10.48
CA SER A 109 -4.19 -36.03 -9.16
C SER A 109 -5.18 -35.14 -8.46
N SER A 110 -5.98 -35.71 -7.54
CA SER A 110 -7.04 -35.01 -6.78
C SER A 110 -6.53 -33.88 -5.88
N VAL A 111 -5.21 -33.61 -5.93
CA VAL A 111 -4.54 -32.41 -5.44
C VAL A 111 -4.84 -31.18 -6.31
N CYS A 112 -5.10 -31.38 -7.61
CA CYS A 112 -5.18 -30.31 -8.62
C CYS A 112 -6.63 -29.95 -8.99
N ASP A 113 -7.59 -30.85 -8.77
CA ASP A 113 -9.02 -30.67 -9.08
C ASP A 113 -9.75 -29.73 -8.08
N GLN A 114 -9.01 -28.83 -7.41
CA GLN A 114 -9.56 -27.84 -6.48
C GLN A 114 -9.96 -26.56 -7.22
N SER A 115 -10.96 -25.85 -6.71
CA SER A 115 -11.38 -24.53 -7.16
C SER A 115 -10.33 -23.45 -6.80
N CYS A 116 -10.17 -22.43 -7.66
CA CYS A 116 -9.39 -21.22 -7.33
C CYS A 116 -10.22 -20.26 -6.48
N GLU A 117 -10.59 -20.68 -5.27
CA GLU A 117 -11.46 -19.91 -4.37
C GLU A 117 -10.76 -18.71 -3.74
N ASN A 118 -11.48 -17.58 -3.69
CA ASN A 118 -11.06 -16.42 -2.91
C ASN A 118 -11.04 -16.79 -1.43
N LEU A 119 -9.88 -16.73 -0.78
CA LEU A 119 -9.71 -17.15 0.61
C LEU A 119 -10.68 -16.44 1.58
N TYR A 120 -11.08 -15.20 1.28
CA TYR A 120 -12.05 -14.44 2.07
C TYR A 120 -13.44 -15.09 2.19
N VAL A 121 -13.84 -15.99 1.27
CA VAL A 121 -15.14 -16.70 1.34
C VAL A 121 -15.03 -18.17 1.80
N THR A 122 -13.82 -18.66 2.05
CA THR A 122 -13.61 -20.03 2.57
C THR A 122 -14.02 -20.14 4.04
N ILE A 123 -14.52 -21.31 4.45
CA ILE A 123 -14.68 -21.63 5.89
C ILE A 123 -13.37 -22.22 6.46
N ARG A 124 -13.20 -22.13 7.79
CA ARG A 124 -11.99 -22.62 8.48
C ARG A 124 -11.65 -24.08 8.14
N GLN A 125 -12.65 -24.95 8.06
CA GLN A 125 -12.50 -26.37 7.74
C GLN A 125 -11.93 -26.59 6.32
N GLN A 126 -12.37 -25.80 5.33
CA GLN A 126 -11.79 -25.81 3.99
C GLN A 126 -10.33 -25.36 4.02
N ARG A 127 -10.02 -24.26 4.73
CA ARG A 127 -8.63 -23.79 4.88
C ARG A 127 -7.73 -24.85 5.50
N GLN A 128 -8.16 -25.50 6.59
CA GLN A 128 -7.42 -26.59 7.22
C GLN A 128 -7.20 -27.79 6.27
N ALA A 129 -8.15 -28.09 5.37
CA ALA A 129 -8.00 -29.13 4.36
C ALA A 129 -7.00 -28.78 3.21
N LEU A 130 -6.66 -27.49 3.02
CA LEU A 130 -5.60 -27.08 2.10
C LEU A 130 -4.20 -27.42 2.63
N PHE A 131 -3.99 -27.48 3.96
CA PHE A 131 -2.69 -27.85 4.57
C PHE A 131 -2.43 -29.37 4.55
N GLN A 132 -2.76 -30.02 3.44
CA GLN A 132 -2.68 -31.46 3.23
C GLN A 132 -2.16 -31.78 1.83
N GLY A 133 -1.64 -33.01 1.67
CA GLY A 133 -1.07 -33.48 0.41
C GLY A 133 0.41 -33.07 0.22
N PRO A 134 0.90 -33.03 -1.03
CA PRO A 134 2.32 -32.83 -1.30
C PRO A 134 2.79 -31.41 -1.00
N LYS A 135 4.06 -31.30 -0.62
CA LYS A 135 4.79 -30.03 -0.50
C LYS A 135 5.49 -29.66 -1.80
N ILE A 136 5.74 -28.38 -2.00
CA ILE A 136 6.41 -27.81 -3.17
C ILE A 136 7.58 -26.90 -2.78
N THR A 137 8.48 -26.70 -3.73
CA THR A 137 9.58 -25.74 -3.66
C THR A 137 9.37 -24.63 -4.70
N LEU A 138 9.45 -23.38 -4.28
CA LEU A 138 9.41 -22.22 -5.17
C LEU A 138 10.82 -21.63 -5.34
N HIS A 139 11.25 -21.37 -6.57
CA HIS A 139 12.59 -20.85 -6.88
C HIS A 139 12.52 -19.37 -7.23
N ALA A 140 13.10 -18.55 -6.36
CA ALA A 140 13.28 -17.11 -6.50
C ALA A 140 14.73 -16.82 -6.89
N GLY A 141 15.01 -16.80 -8.20
CA GLY A 141 16.38 -16.81 -8.72
C GLY A 141 17.13 -18.06 -8.25
N SER A 142 18.27 -17.89 -7.59
CA SER A 142 19.05 -18.98 -6.98
C SER A 142 18.51 -19.47 -5.62
N THR A 143 17.52 -18.79 -5.03
CA THR A 143 17.00 -19.14 -3.69
C THR A 143 15.80 -20.08 -3.79
N ALA A 144 15.93 -21.27 -3.22
CA ALA A 144 14.82 -22.21 -3.05
C ALA A 144 14.02 -21.88 -1.77
N ILE A 145 12.69 -21.91 -1.89
CA ILE A 145 11.71 -21.67 -0.82
C ILE A 145 10.89 -22.96 -0.71
N GLY A 146 11.32 -23.86 0.17
CA GLY A 146 10.76 -25.20 0.31
C GLY A 146 9.49 -25.28 1.16
N ASP A 147 9.07 -26.53 1.41
CA ASP A 147 8.11 -26.95 2.44
C ASP A 147 6.65 -26.41 2.34
N MET A 148 6.30 -25.60 1.35
CA MET A 148 4.94 -25.08 1.17
C MET A 148 3.95 -26.14 0.71
N TYR A 149 2.72 -26.15 1.21
CA TYR A 149 1.69 -27.11 0.76
C TYR A 149 1.12 -26.74 -0.62
N LYS A 150 1.11 -27.70 -1.55
CA LYS A 150 0.67 -27.48 -2.96
C LYS A 150 -0.72 -26.87 -3.04
N ARG A 151 -1.68 -27.43 -2.29
CA ARG A 151 -3.09 -26.98 -2.24
C ARG A 151 -3.26 -25.56 -1.69
N VAL A 152 -2.55 -25.22 -0.61
CA VAL A 152 -2.52 -23.85 -0.04
C VAL A 152 -2.05 -22.85 -1.10
N ALA A 153 -0.93 -23.14 -1.76
CA ALA A 153 -0.37 -22.27 -2.79
C ALA A 153 -1.29 -22.13 -4.02
N MET A 154 -1.90 -23.23 -4.49
CA MET A 154 -2.87 -23.26 -5.59
C MET A 154 -4.24 -22.65 -5.25
N ALA A 155 -4.57 -22.41 -3.97
CA ALA A 155 -5.77 -21.69 -3.56
C ALA A 155 -5.50 -20.19 -3.40
N ALA A 156 -4.33 -19.84 -2.85
CA ALA A 156 -3.91 -18.46 -2.65
C ALA A 156 -3.54 -17.74 -3.97
N SER A 157 -2.86 -18.43 -4.89
CA SER A 157 -2.26 -17.84 -6.09
C SER A 157 -2.88 -18.41 -7.38
N PRO A 158 -3.61 -17.61 -8.17
CA PRO A 158 -4.07 -18.00 -9.51
C PRO A 158 -2.94 -18.37 -10.48
N VAL A 159 -1.74 -17.80 -10.27
CA VAL A 159 -0.54 -18.09 -11.08
C VAL A 159 -0.03 -19.51 -10.80
N LEU A 160 0.15 -19.86 -9.52
CA LEU A 160 0.55 -21.23 -9.13
C LEU A 160 -0.56 -22.24 -9.41
N HIS A 161 -1.82 -21.86 -9.22
CA HIS A 161 -2.99 -22.65 -9.59
C HIS A 161 -2.91 -23.10 -11.06
N LYS A 162 -2.83 -22.15 -11.99
CA LYS A 162 -2.75 -22.44 -13.43
C LYS A 162 -1.57 -23.37 -13.74
N TYR A 163 -0.37 -23.03 -13.28
CA TYR A 163 0.85 -23.80 -13.54
C TYR A 163 0.72 -25.26 -13.05
N PHE A 164 0.19 -25.47 -11.84
CA PHE A 164 0.09 -26.81 -11.27
C PHE A 164 -1.14 -27.61 -11.72
N VAL A 165 -2.15 -26.98 -12.33
CA VAL A 165 -3.19 -27.69 -13.12
C VAL A 165 -2.61 -28.15 -14.46
N GLU A 166 -1.82 -27.31 -15.14
CA GLU A 166 -1.12 -27.66 -16.38
C GLU A 166 0.00 -28.70 -16.14
N HIS A 167 0.56 -28.75 -14.92
CA HIS A 167 1.66 -29.63 -14.52
C HIS A 167 1.40 -30.30 -13.15
N ALA A 168 0.41 -31.20 -13.13
CA ALA A 168 -0.09 -31.87 -11.93
C ALA A 168 1.00 -32.65 -11.15
N GLU A 169 1.99 -33.21 -11.84
CA GLU A 169 3.09 -33.99 -11.27
C GLU A 169 4.23 -33.14 -10.67
N ARG A 170 4.31 -31.85 -11.02
CA ARG A 170 5.39 -30.98 -10.55
C ARG A 170 5.25 -30.61 -9.09
N LEU A 171 6.38 -30.64 -8.39
CA LEU A 171 6.56 -30.13 -7.02
C LEU A 171 7.45 -28.88 -6.99
N GLU A 172 7.84 -28.35 -8.14
CA GLU A 172 8.75 -27.21 -8.28
C GLU A 172 8.12 -26.14 -9.19
N TYR A 173 8.34 -24.87 -8.88
CA TYR A 173 7.98 -23.74 -9.73
C TYR A 173 9.05 -22.64 -9.63
N SER A 174 9.42 -22.04 -10.77
CA SER A 174 10.43 -20.97 -10.83
C SER A 174 9.82 -19.66 -11.29
N PHE A 175 9.99 -18.61 -10.49
CA PHE A 175 9.53 -17.26 -10.85
C PHE A 175 10.34 -16.71 -12.03
N GLN A 176 9.67 -15.93 -12.88
CA GLN A 176 10.31 -15.21 -13.98
C GLN A 176 10.69 -13.79 -13.53
N GLY A 177 12.00 -13.50 -13.53
CA GLY A 177 12.56 -12.24 -13.02
C GLY A 177 12.69 -12.19 -11.49
N ASP A 178 13.32 -11.13 -10.99
CA ASP A 178 13.64 -11.04 -9.56
C ASP A 178 12.38 -10.95 -8.69
N ILE A 179 12.45 -11.57 -7.51
CA ILE A 179 11.40 -11.55 -6.49
C ILE A 179 12.06 -11.78 -5.12
N ALA A 180 11.65 -11.06 -4.09
CA ALA A 180 12.25 -11.20 -2.77
C ALA A 180 11.81 -12.53 -2.11
N PRO A 181 12.71 -13.48 -1.80
CA PRO A 181 12.30 -14.82 -1.35
C PRO A 181 11.49 -14.78 -0.05
N GLY A 182 11.91 -13.95 0.91
CA GLY A 182 11.20 -13.76 2.18
C GLY A 182 9.80 -13.15 2.04
N ALA A 183 9.52 -12.42 0.95
CA ALA A 183 8.18 -11.88 0.69
C ALA A 183 7.22 -12.96 0.16
N VAL A 184 7.71 -13.88 -0.68
CA VAL A 184 6.96 -15.08 -1.11
C VAL A 184 6.71 -16.01 0.07
N TRP A 185 7.73 -16.24 0.90
CA TRP A 185 7.61 -17.04 2.11
C TRP A 185 6.56 -16.46 3.08
N TYR A 186 6.61 -15.16 3.34
CA TYR A 186 5.61 -14.50 4.19
C TYR A 186 4.17 -14.61 3.65
N LEU A 187 3.98 -14.51 2.32
CA LEU A 187 2.66 -14.63 1.69
C LEU A 187 2.09 -16.05 1.72
N LEU A 188 2.90 -17.08 1.51
CA LEU A 188 2.41 -18.44 1.25
C LEU A 188 2.64 -19.43 2.40
N ASP A 189 3.51 -19.10 3.35
CA ASP A 189 3.72 -19.89 4.58
C ASP A 189 3.21 -19.12 5.82
N THR A 190 3.77 -17.95 6.13
CA THR A 190 3.45 -17.23 7.39
C THR A 190 1.99 -16.80 7.46
N TRP A 191 1.54 -15.91 6.56
CA TRP A 191 0.17 -15.39 6.57
C TRP A 191 -0.85 -16.51 6.36
N MET A 192 -0.58 -17.46 5.47
CA MET A 192 -1.44 -18.64 5.27
C MET A 192 -1.57 -19.47 6.55
N GLY A 193 -0.47 -19.69 7.27
CA GLY A 193 -0.43 -20.40 8.54
C GLY A 193 -1.24 -19.70 9.63
N ASP A 194 -1.15 -18.37 9.72
CA ASP A 194 -1.92 -17.57 10.66
C ASP A 194 -3.44 -17.63 10.35
N ILE A 195 -3.84 -17.50 9.08
CA ILE A 195 -5.27 -17.53 8.69
C ILE A 195 -5.91 -18.93 8.75
N ARG A 196 -5.12 -19.98 8.97
CA ARG A 196 -5.57 -21.38 9.00
C ARG A 196 -6.56 -21.67 10.13
N ASP A 197 -6.34 -21.09 11.32
CA ASP A 197 -7.05 -21.46 12.55
C ASP A 197 -7.98 -20.37 13.12
N VAL A 198 -7.92 -19.16 12.57
CA VAL A 198 -8.94 -18.11 12.80
C VAL A 198 -10.25 -18.42 12.05
N PHE A 199 -11.34 -17.80 12.51
CA PHE A 199 -12.67 -17.97 11.94
C PHE A 199 -12.79 -17.32 10.54
N GLU A 200 -12.40 -16.06 10.41
CA GLU A 200 -12.40 -15.28 9.17
C GLU A 200 -10.99 -15.02 8.65
N VAL A 201 -10.82 -14.88 7.33
CA VAL A 201 -9.55 -14.47 6.72
C VAL A 201 -9.42 -12.96 6.75
N TYR A 202 -8.35 -12.47 7.36
CA TYR A 202 -7.97 -11.06 7.34
C TYR A 202 -6.89 -10.78 6.29
N ALA A 203 -6.84 -9.55 5.79
CA ALA A 203 -5.86 -9.12 4.78
C ALA A 203 -4.41 -9.21 5.29
N VAL A 204 -3.45 -9.46 4.39
CA VAL A 204 -2.02 -9.67 4.71
C VAL A 204 -1.48 -8.47 5.51
N PRO A 205 -0.93 -8.67 6.72
CA PRO A 205 -0.44 -7.56 7.54
C PRO A 205 0.70 -6.75 6.91
N GLY A 206 0.60 -5.42 7.00
CA GLY A 206 1.69 -4.50 6.68
C GLY A 206 2.93 -4.75 7.53
N GLN A 207 4.10 -4.67 6.90
CA GLN A 207 5.40 -4.97 7.51
C GLN A 207 6.02 -3.75 8.19
N ASP A 208 7.01 -3.99 9.05
CA ASP A 208 7.73 -2.97 9.84
C ASP A 208 8.46 -1.88 9.03
N SER A 209 8.69 -2.10 7.73
CA SER A 209 9.62 -1.31 6.92
C SER A 209 9.14 -1.15 5.48
N PHE A 210 9.50 -0.02 4.86
CA PHE A 210 9.09 0.31 3.49
C PHE A 210 9.59 -0.73 2.48
N ILE A 211 10.84 -1.18 2.60
CA ILE A 211 11.41 -2.20 1.70
C ILE A 211 10.65 -3.54 1.76
N LYS A 212 10.28 -4.03 2.96
CA LYS A 212 9.50 -5.27 3.07
C LYS A 212 8.11 -5.10 2.46
N ASN A 213 7.42 -3.99 2.71
CA ASN A 213 6.10 -3.73 2.13
C ASN A 213 6.13 -3.63 0.60
N VAL A 214 7.11 -2.95 0.01
CA VAL A 214 7.23 -2.86 -1.46
C VAL A 214 7.59 -4.22 -2.07
N SER A 215 8.51 -4.97 -1.46
CA SER A 215 8.82 -6.36 -1.85
C SER A 215 7.61 -7.29 -1.76
N LEU A 216 6.78 -7.13 -0.72
CA LEU A 216 5.54 -7.87 -0.50
C LEU A 216 4.49 -7.56 -1.57
N LEU A 217 4.34 -6.28 -1.94
CA LEU A 217 3.46 -5.86 -3.04
C LEU A 217 3.90 -6.41 -4.40
N ARG A 218 5.21 -6.45 -4.68
CA ARG A 218 5.75 -7.10 -5.89
C ARG A 218 5.47 -8.60 -5.88
N ALA A 219 5.79 -9.29 -4.79
CA ALA A 219 5.62 -10.73 -4.68
C ALA A 219 4.14 -11.13 -4.82
N ALA A 220 3.22 -10.38 -4.19
CA ALA A 220 1.80 -10.60 -4.34
C ALA A 220 1.34 -10.44 -5.78
N ARG A 221 1.81 -9.42 -6.51
CA ARG A 221 1.47 -9.23 -7.93
C ARG A 221 2.02 -10.33 -8.83
N MET A 222 3.23 -10.83 -8.56
CA MET A 222 3.79 -11.98 -9.28
C MET A 222 3.06 -13.30 -8.99
N LEU A 223 2.26 -13.35 -7.92
CA LEU A 223 1.41 -14.48 -7.53
C LEU A 223 -0.08 -14.31 -7.90
N GLY A 224 -0.53 -13.13 -8.35
CA GLY A 224 -1.97 -12.85 -8.53
C GLY A 224 -2.73 -12.68 -7.20
N MET A 225 -2.05 -12.23 -6.15
CA MET A 225 -2.51 -12.11 -4.76
C MET A 225 -2.83 -10.67 -4.33
N GLU A 226 -2.95 -9.72 -5.27
CA GLU A 226 -3.10 -8.28 -4.97
C GLU A 226 -4.30 -7.96 -4.09
N GLN A 227 -5.38 -8.76 -4.16
CA GLN A 227 -6.58 -8.57 -3.34
C GLN A 227 -6.33 -8.74 -1.83
N TYR A 228 -5.28 -9.47 -1.44
CA TYR A 228 -4.93 -9.68 -0.04
C TYR A 228 -4.02 -8.57 0.52
N VAL A 229 -3.32 -7.82 -0.35
CA VAL A 229 -2.38 -6.75 0.02
C VAL A 229 -2.85 -5.33 -0.36
N ARG A 230 -4.08 -5.17 -0.90
CA ARG A 230 -4.57 -3.90 -1.48
C ARG A 230 -4.44 -2.70 -0.54
N HIS A 231 -4.69 -2.87 0.75
CA HIS A 231 -4.58 -1.80 1.74
C HIS A 231 -3.12 -1.30 1.94
N ILE A 232 -2.13 -2.20 1.84
CA ILE A 232 -0.70 -1.84 1.86
C ILE A 232 -0.36 -0.97 0.65
N LEU A 233 -0.89 -1.33 -0.54
CA LEU A 233 -0.73 -0.54 -1.76
C LEU A 233 -1.36 0.85 -1.62
N GLU A 234 -2.59 0.94 -1.11
CA GLU A 234 -3.31 2.20 -0.89
C GLU A 234 -2.53 3.12 0.08
N VAL A 235 -1.97 2.59 1.17
CA VAL A 235 -1.13 3.33 2.13
C VAL A 235 0.13 3.88 1.47
N HIS A 236 0.89 3.07 0.72
CA HIS A 236 2.13 3.53 0.10
C HIS A 236 1.91 4.43 -1.13
N VAL A 237 0.83 4.22 -1.91
CA VAL A 237 0.38 5.17 -2.93
C VAL A 237 0.00 6.51 -2.30
N LYS A 238 -0.68 6.51 -1.15
CA LYS A 238 -1.01 7.75 -0.42
C LYS A 238 0.24 8.43 0.15
N TYR A 239 1.23 7.67 0.62
CA TYR A 239 2.52 8.20 1.05
C TYR A 239 3.26 8.91 -0.11
N LEU A 240 3.49 8.19 -1.22
CA LEU A 240 4.25 8.69 -2.38
C LEU A 240 3.59 9.87 -3.10
N LYS A 241 2.28 10.11 -2.90
CA LYS A 241 1.53 11.26 -3.43
C LYS A 241 1.57 12.52 -2.55
N ASN A 242 2.02 12.42 -1.30
CA ASN A 242 1.89 13.50 -0.31
C ASN A 242 3.19 13.78 0.48
N LYS A 243 4.25 13.01 0.24
CA LYS A 243 5.56 13.16 0.87
C LYS A 243 6.65 12.86 -0.15
N LEU A 244 7.72 13.66 -0.13
CA LEU A 244 8.92 13.41 -0.92
C LEU A 244 9.59 12.13 -0.38
N PRO A 245 9.79 11.09 -1.21
CA PRO A 245 10.51 9.89 -0.79
C PRO A 245 12.01 10.13 -0.68
N THR A 246 12.72 9.35 0.14
CA THR A 246 14.19 9.36 0.18
C THR A 246 14.78 8.69 -1.06
N TYR A 247 16.04 8.97 -1.42
CA TYR A 247 16.72 8.29 -2.53
C TYR A 247 16.69 6.77 -2.40
N GLU A 248 16.91 6.22 -1.20
CA GLU A 248 16.77 4.79 -0.91
C GLU A 248 15.37 4.26 -1.28
N GLN A 249 14.31 4.96 -0.88
CA GLN A 249 12.93 4.60 -1.22
C GLN A 249 12.66 4.68 -2.72
N ILE A 250 13.25 5.63 -3.43
CA ILE A 250 13.15 5.76 -4.88
C ILE A 250 13.77 4.54 -5.56
N VAL A 251 14.98 4.12 -5.15
CA VAL A 251 15.64 2.90 -5.66
C VAL A 251 14.82 1.64 -5.31
N ILE A 252 14.24 1.56 -4.11
CA ILE A 252 13.35 0.46 -3.72
C ILE A 252 12.11 0.39 -4.62
N VAL A 253 11.48 1.51 -4.96
CA VAL A 253 10.31 1.52 -5.87
C VAL A 253 10.73 1.23 -7.31
N GLU A 254 11.83 1.80 -7.82
CA GLU A 254 12.31 1.54 -9.19
C GLU A 254 12.65 0.07 -9.42
N SER A 255 13.43 -0.52 -8.51
CA SER A 255 13.85 -1.92 -8.58
C SER A 255 12.69 -2.91 -8.47
N ASN A 256 11.56 -2.52 -7.87
CA ASN A 256 10.37 -3.36 -7.68
C ASN A 256 9.17 -3.03 -8.58
N ALA A 257 9.23 -1.96 -9.36
CA ALA A 257 8.17 -1.55 -10.27
C ALA A 257 8.02 -2.52 -11.45
N THR A 258 7.06 -3.44 -11.36
CA THR A 258 6.84 -4.55 -12.32
C THR A 258 6.42 -4.08 -13.72
N SER A 259 6.01 -2.83 -13.87
CA SER A 259 5.81 -2.15 -15.16
C SER A 259 5.82 -0.65 -14.93
N ASP A 260 5.93 0.14 -16.00
CA ASP A 260 5.82 1.61 -15.90
C ASP A 260 4.39 2.10 -15.62
N LYS A 261 3.42 1.18 -15.53
CA LYS A 261 2.03 1.40 -15.06
C LYS A 261 1.81 0.95 -13.61
N ASP A 262 2.86 0.55 -12.88
CA ASP A 262 2.76 0.21 -11.45
C ASP A 262 2.22 1.42 -10.66
N PRO A 263 1.17 1.29 -9.82
CA PRO A 263 0.62 2.39 -9.06
C PRO A 263 1.62 3.09 -8.12
N LEU A 264 2.62 2.38 -7.58
CA LEU A 264 3.68 2.98 -6.76
C LEU A 264 4.60 3.85 -7.62
N TRP A 265 5.13 3.28 -8.71
CA TRP A 265 5.99 3.96 -9.68
C TRP A 265 5.32 5.20 -10.26
N THR A 266 4.10 5.03 -10.77
CA THR A 266 3.29 6.11 -11.36
C THR A 266 3.02 7.22 -10.36
N SER A 267 2.76 6.88 -9.09
CA SER A 267 2.55 7.89 -8.05
C SER A 267 3.82 8.65 -7.70
N MET A 268 4.94 7.93 -7.56
CA MET A 268 6.25 8.50 -7.26
C MET A 268 6.76 9.42 -8.37
N VAL A 269 6.78 8.95 -9.62
CA VAL A 269 7.26 9.71 -10.78
C VAL A 269 6.47 11.01 -10.93
N ASN A 270 5.14 10.95 -10.82
CA ASN A 270 4.28 12.14 -10.91
C ASN A 270 4.54 13.15 -9.77
N HIS A 271 4.78 12.68 -8.54
CA HIS A 271 5.08 13.56 -7.41
C HIS A 271 6.47 14.22 -7.53
N LEU A 272 7.50 13.45 -7.91
CA LEU A 272 8.84 13.98 -8.17
C LEU A 272 8.85 15.01 -9.32
N CYS A 273 8.07 14.80 -10.38
CA CYS A 273 7.95 15.78 -11.47
C CYS A 273 7.24 17.05 -11.01
N HIS A 274 6.16 16.92 -10.22
CA HIS A 274 5.47 18.06 -9.63
C HIS A 274 6.41 18.90 -8.74
N ASP A 275 7.11 18.27 -7.79
CA ASP A 275 7.93 19.00 -6.82
C ASP A 275 9.17 19.63 -7.46
N ARG A 276 9.77 18.97 -8.47
CA ARG A 276 10.82 19.56 -9.31
C ARG A 276 10.30 20.78 -10.10
N TYR A 277 9.13 20.68 -10.75
CA TYR A 277 8.51 21.80 -11.45
C TYR A 277 8.14 22.96 -10.52
N LYS A 278 7.79 22.66 -9.26
CA LYS A 278 7.48 23.64 -8.22
C LYS A 278 8.70 24.21 -7.50
N GLN A 279 9.91 23.74 -7.81
CA GLN A 279 11.14 24.08 -7.08
C GLN A 279 11.03 23.80 -5.56
N MET A 280 10.28 22.73 -5.21
CA MET A 280 10.04 22.28 -3.84
C MET A 280 11.01 21.19 -3.36
N MET A 281 11.86 20.67 -4.25
CA MET A 281 12.93 19.74 -3.88
C MET A 281 14.04 20.51 -3.15
N PRO A 282 14.45 20.08 -1.94
CA PRO A 282 15.40 20.84 -1.11
C PRO A 282 16.84 20.78 -1.61
N ASP A 283 17.16 19.76 -2.41
CA ASP A 283 18.50 19.32 -2.82
C ASP A 283 18.54 19.04 -4.34
N ALA A 284 18.04 19.99 -5.13
CA ALA A 284 17.82 19.82 -6.57
C ALA A 284 19.09 19.51 -7.40
N GLU A 285 20.28 19.92 -6.94
CA GLU A 285 21.56 19.59 -7.58
C GLU A 285 21.95 18.13 -7.35
N ASP A 286 21.87 17.65 -6.10
CA ASP A 286 22.11 16.26 -5.72
C ASP A 286 21.11 15.32 -6.41
N PHE A 287 19.83 15.71 -6.50
CA PHE A 287 18.83 14.95 -7.26
C PHE A 287 19.14 14.92 -8.77
N GLY A 288 19.69 16.01 -9.32
CA GLY A 288 20.18 16.05 -10.69
C GLY A 288 21.27 15.00 -10.93
N ALA A 289 22.27 14.93 -10.05
CA ALA A 289 23.32 13.92 -10.10
C ALA A 289 22.79 12.49 -9.91
N PHE A 290 21.84 12.29 -8.98
CA PHE A 290 21.17 11.01 -8.75
C PHE A 290 20.45 10.51 -10.02
N LEU A 291 19.75 11.38 -10.76
CA LEU A 291 19.06 11.01 -12.00
C LEU A 291 19.98 10.52 -13.12
N GLU A 292 21.28 10.85 -13.11
CA GLU A 292 22.24 10.28 -14.08
C GLU A 292 22.56 8.81 -13.80
N GLY A 293 22.51 8.38 -12.53
CA GLY A 293 22.62 6.97 -12.14
C GLY A 293 21.35 6.14 -12.41
N HIS A 294 20.20 6.80 -12.58
CA HIS A 294 18.87 6.19 -12.66
C HIS A 294 18.16 6.49 -13.99
N PRO A 295 18.64 5.91 -15.12
CA PRO A 295 18.16 6.27 -16.47
C PRO A 295 16.68 5.91 -16.73
N ARG A 296 16.14 4.86 -16.10
CA ARG A 296 14.71 4.50 -16.21
C ARG A 296 13.84 5.57 -15.55
N LEU A 297 14.16 5.96 -14.31
CA LEU A 297 13.52 7.09 -13.63
C LEU A 297 13.64 8.39 -14.44
N LYS A 298 14.84 8.74 -14.89
CA LYS A 298 15.08 9.95 -15.69
C LYS A 298 14.23 9.99 -16.97
N ALA A 299 14.10 8.88 -17.69
CA ALA A 299 13.23 8.76 -18.86
C ALA A 299 11.73 8.84 -18.51
N ALA A 300 11.29 8.17 -17.43
CA ALA A 300 9.91 8.23 -16.97
C ALA A 300 9.50 9.64 -16.54
N MET A 301 10.39 10.37 -15.86
CA MET A 301 10.17 11.76 -15.47
C MET A 301 10.09 12.70 -16.68
N ALA A 302 10.98 12.56 -17.66
CA ALA A 302 10.91 13.35 -18.90
C ALA A 302 9.61 13.12 -19.69
N SER A 303 9.11 11.87 -19.70
CA SER A 303 7.81 11.53 -20.29
C SER A 303 6.64 12.20 -19.54
N ALA A 304 6.69 12.23 -18.21
CA ALA A 304 5.71 12.92 -17.39
C ALA A 304 5.74 14.45 -17.58
N ASP A 305 6.93 15.09 -17.67
CA ASP A 305 7.05 16.52 -17.98
C ASP A 305 6.41 16.87 -19.33
N ALA A 306 6.66 16.04 -20.36
CA ALA A 306 6.09 16.21 -21.70
C ALA A 306 4.55 16.10 -21.66
N TYR A 307 4.01 15.15 -20.89
CA TYR A 307 2.57 15.03 -20.66
C TYR A 307 1.98 16.26 -19.96
N PHE A 308 2.54 16.66 -18.81
CA PHE A 308 2.01 17.76 -18.01
C PHE A 308 2.12 19.12 -18.72
N SER A 309 3.22 19.39 -19.43
CA SER A 309 3.36 20.60 -20.24
C SER A 309 2.40 20.64 -21.44
N GLY A 310 2.04 19.49 -22.01
CA GLY A 310 0.99 19.37 -23.03
C GLY A 310 -0.42 19.62 -22.47
N VAL A 311 -0.74 19.04 -21.31
CA VAL A 311 -2.03 19.24 -20.62
C VAL A 311 -2.20 20.67 -20.15
N ALA A 312 -1.14 21.29 -19.62
CA ALA A 312 -1.15 22.69 -19.20
C ALA A 312 -1.56 23.63 -20.35
N LYS A 313 -0.94 23.49 -21.54
CA LYS A 313 -1.28 24.31 -22.72
C LYS A 313 -2.76 24.18 -23.12
N LYS A 314 -3.36 22.99 -23.01
CA LYS A 314 -4.77 22.75 -23.38
C LYS A 314 -5.80 23.28 -22.39
N LYS A 315 -5.42 23.67 -21.17
CA LYS A 315 -6.36 24.17 -20.14
C LYS A 315 -6.45 25.71 -20.08
N TRP A 316 -5.62 26.40 -20.86
CA TRP A 316 -5.52 27.87 -20.89
C TRP A 316 -5.67 28.44 -22.33
N ALA A 317 -6.21 27.62 -23.24
CA ALA A 317 -6.53 27.96 -24.63
C ALA A 317 -7.99 27.58 -24.91
#